data_AF-A0A7Y2G276-F1
#
_entry.id   AF-A0A7Y2G276-F1
#
_cell.length_a   1.000
_cell.length_b   1.000
_cell.length_c   1.000
_cell.angle_alpha   90.00
_cell.angle_beta   90.00
_cell.angle_gamma   90.00
#
_symmetry.space_group_name_H-M   'P 1'
#
loop_
_entity.id
_entity.type
_entity.pdbx_description
1 polymer ?
#
loop_
_entity_poly.entity_id
_entity_poly.type
_entity_poly.pdbx_seq_one_letter_code
_entity_poly.pdbx_strand_id
1 'polypeptide(L)'
;MVLEGEFRYPGPKPNSKETGILMLADSCEAASRSLESPTHKRLESLIDSIFDRRIQDGQLDDSDLTFRELDQIKDTFLSMLVGMYHVRVKYPDQEKASTEDGVDQEAEPISSTLETKPTGVEETLDSETSAVTDDTATIDSAERRTLDPTGVVADQPVEPSSTSSGDLPR
;
A
#
# COMPACT_ATOMS: atom_id res chain seq x y z
N MET A 1 -42.04 -4.25 -3.17
CA MET A 1 -41.02 -3.49 -2.41
C MET A 1 -39.85 -4.43 -2.23
N VAL A 2 -38.65 -4.03 -2.61
CA VAL A 2 -37.47 -4.91 -2.48
C VAL A 2 -36.83 -4.65 -1.12
N LEU A 3 -36.36 -5.72 -0.46
CA LEU A 3 -35.69 -5.62 0.84
C LEU A 3 -34.22 -5.21 0.63
N GLU A 4 -33.74 -4.25 1.42
CA GLU A 4 -32.35 -3.78 1.34
C GLU A 4 -31.32 -4.90 1.54
N GLY A 5 -31.66 -5.89 2.36
CA GLY A 5 -30.81 -7.06 2.62
C GLY A 5 -30.45 -7.87 1.36
N GLU A 6 -31.25 -7.80 0.29
CA GLU A 6 -30.97 -8.49 -0.98
C GLU A 6 -29.82 -7.84 -1.78
N PHE A 7 -29.46 -6.59 -1.46
CA PHE A 7 -28.37 -5.84 -2.12
C PHE A 7 -27.17 -5.61 -1.21
N ARG A 8 -27.14 -6.25 -0.03
CA ARG A 8 -25.98 -6.21 0.87
C ARG A 8 -25.09 -7.40 0.61
N TYR A 9 -23.79 -7.17 0.72
CA TYR A 9 -22.83 -8.28 0.71
C TYR A 9 -23.08 -9.18 1.93
N PRO A 10 -23.02 -10.51 1.77
CA PRO A 10 -23.24 -11.46 2.86
C PRO A 10 -22.04 -11.56 3.81
N GLY A 11 -20.90 -10.99 3.41
CA GLY A 11 -19.63 -11.10 4.12
C GLY A 11 -19.70 -10.52 5.54
N PRO A 12 -18.80 -10.97 6.42
CA PRO A 12 -18.71 -10.42 7.76
C PRO A 12 -18.32 -8.94 7.68
N LYS A 13 -18.73 -8.17 8.68
CA LYS A 13 -18.16 -6.84 8.90
C LYS A 13 -16.64 -6.97 9.12
N PRO A 14 -15.85 -5.94 8.77
CA PRO A 14 -14.45 -5.85 9.15
C PRO A 14 -14.25 -6.18 10.63
N ASN A 15 -13.38 -7.14 10.91
CA ASN A 15 -13.15 -7.68 12.26
C ASN A 15 -11.74 -7.37 12.80
N SER A 16 -11.02 -6.50 12.09
CA SER A 16 -9.70 -6.02 12.48
C SER A 16 -9.52 -4.58 12.00
N LYS A 17 -8.56 -3.87 12.59
CA LYS A 17 -8.23 -2.49 12.18
C LYS A 17 -7.84 -2.43 10.71
N GLU A 18 -7.03 -3.38 10.25
CA GLU A 18 -6.53 -3.45 8.88
C GLU A 18 -7.67 -3.63 7.88
N THR A 19 -8.62 -4.53 8.16
CA THR A 19 -9.77 -4.76 7.28
C THR A 19 -10.72 -3.57 7.28
N GLY A 20 -10.87 -2.87 8.41
CA GLY A 20 -11.63 -1.62 8.50
C GLY A 20 -10.99 -0.50 7.66
N ILE A 21 -9.68 -0.32 7.78
CA ILE A 21 -8.91 0.64 6.98
C ILE A 21 -9.00 0.30 5.49
N LEU A 22 -8.89 -0.98 5.11
CA LEU A 22 -8.99 -1.42 3.72
C LEU A 22 -10.36 -1.10 3.12
N MET A 23 -11.45 -1.35 3.85
CA MET A 23 -12.81 -0.99 3.42
C MET A 23 -12.96 0.52 3.17
N LEU A 24 -12.42 1.34 4.08
CA LEU A 24 -12.47 2.80 3.97
C LEU A 24 -11.64 3.28 2.78
N ALA A 25 -10.44 2.74 2.60
CA ALA A 25 -9.54 3.10 1.51
C ALA A 25 -10.16 2.83 0.13
N ASP A 26 -10.72 1.63 -0.07
CA ASP A 26 -11.40 1.25 -1.31
C ASP A 26 -12.58 2.19 -1.62
N SER A 27 -13.41 2.47 -0.60
CA SER A 27 -14.55 3.38 -0.74
C SER A 27 -14.10 4.79 -1.12
N CYS A 28 -13.04 5.32 -0.50
CA CYS A 28 -12.51 6.65 -0.76
C CYS A 28 -11.85 6.74 -2.16
N GLU A 29 -11.05 5.75 -2.56
CA GLU A 29 -10.44 5.72 -3.90
C GLU A 29 -11.52 5.72 -4.98
N ALA A 30 -12.46 4.78 -4.89
CA ALA A 30 -13.50 4.60 -5.90
C ALA A 30 -14.38 5.86 -6.02
N ALA A 31 -14.77 6.44 -4.89
CA ALA A 31 -15.58 7.66 -4.89
C ALA A 31 -14.81 8.87 -5.40
N SER A 32 -13.52 8.99 -5.05
CA SER A 32 -12.67 10.09 -5.52
C SER A 32 -12.48 10.06 -7.04
N ARG A 33 -12.41 8.87 -7.63
CA ARG A 33 -12.24 8.67 -9.08
C ARG A 33 -13.40 9.23 -9.90
N SER A 34 -14.58 9.29 -9.30
CA SER A 34 -15.80 9.85 -9.90
C SER A 34 -15.98 11.36 -9.68
N LEU A 35 -15.08 12.04 -8.95
CA LEU A 35 -15.12 13.51 -8.81
C LEU A 35 -14.57 14.20 -10.06
N GLU A 36 -15.38 15.07 -10.69
CA GLU A 36 -14.95 15.86 -11.86
C GLU A 36 -13.79 16.82 -11.56
N SER A 37 -13.78 17.40 -10.35
CA SER A 37 -12.77 18.37 -9.91
C SER A 37 -12.41 18.12 -8.45
N PRO A 38 -11.35 17.31 -8.20
CA PRO A 38 -10.92 16.91 -6.87
C PRO A 38 -10.11 18.04 -6.21
N THR A 39 -10.81 19.07 -5.72
CA THR A 39 -10.20 20.10 -4.87
C THR A 39 -10.03 19.59 -3.44
N HIS A 40 -9.09 20.16 -2.68
CA HIS A 40 -8.83 19.78 -1.29
C HIS A 40 -10.11 19.71 -0.44
N LYS A 41 -10.91 20.79 -0.44
CA LYS A 41 -12.18 20.86 0.31
C LYS A 41 -13.21 19.82 -0.13
N ARG A 42 -13.26 19.52 -1.44
CA ARG A 42 -14.20 18.50 -1.97
C ARG A 42 -13.79 17.10 -1.57
N LEU A 43 -12.49 16.81 -1.58
CA LEU A 43 -11.95 15.53 -1.11
C LEU A 43 -12.19 15.36 0.38
N GLU A 44 -11.95 16.39 1.19
CA GLU A 44 -12.23 16.39 2.63
C GLU A 44 -13.71 16.06 2.90
N SER A 45 -14.63 16.81 2.29
CA SER A 45 -16.07 16.56 2.44
C SER A 45 -16.50 15.17 1.94
N LEU A 46 -15.86 14.67 0.87
CA LEU A 46 -16.12 13.34 0.36
C LEU A 46 -15.71 12.27 1.38
N ILE A 47 -14.48 12.36 1.92
CA ILE A 47 -13.96 11.42 2.92
C ILE A 47 -14.85 11.42 4.15
N ASP A 48 -15.21 12.60 4.67
CA ASP A 48 -16.11 12.71 5.83
C ASP A 48 -17.44 12.00 5.57
N SER A 49 -18.06 12.24 4.41
CA SER A 49 -19.35 11.63 4.08
C SER A 49 -19.28 10.09 4.01
N ILE A 50 -18.16 9.54 3.54
CA ILE A 50 -17.95 8.09 3.46
C ILE A 50 -17.79 7.51 4.85
N PHE A 51 -16.95 8.13 5.69
CA PHE A 51 -16.71 7.67 7.05
C PHE A 51 -18.00 7.71 7.87
N ASP A 52 -18.71 8.84 7.82
CA ASP A 52 -19.97 9.01 8.54
C ASP A 52 -20.99 7.96 8.10
N ARG A 53 -21.08 7.67 6.80
CA ARG A 53 -21.98 6.62 6.29
C ARG A 53 -21.59 5.23 6.79
N ARG A 54 -20.30 4.89 6.85
CA ARG A 54 -19.84 3.59 7.38
C ARG A 54 -20.09 3.46 8.88
N ILE A 55 -19.91 4.54 9.63
CA ILE A 55 -20.17 4.60 11.08
C ILE A 55 -21.67 4.47 11.34
N GLN A 56 -22.51 5.23 10.65
CA GLN A 56 -23.97 5.18 10.81
C GLN A 56 -24.57 3.83 10.42
N ASP A 57 -23.97 3.15 9.42
CA ASP A 57 -24.35 1.81 9.00
C ASP A 57 -23.78 0.69 9.91
N GLY A 58 -23.02 1.06 10.95
CA GLY A 58 -22.39 0.13 11.88
C GLY A 58 -21.34 -0.79 11.24
N GLN A 59 -20.77 -0.42 10.10
CA GLN A 59 -19.82 -1.30 9.38
C GLN A 59 -18.50 -1.49 10.11
N LEU A 60 -18.16 -0.58 11.04
CA LEU A 60 -16.87 -0.60 11.75
C LEU A 60 -16.97 -1.17 13.17
N ASP A 61 -18.17 -1.58 13.61
CA ASP A 61 -18.45 -2.01 15.00
C ASP A 61 -17.53 -3.13 15.50
N ASP A 62 -17.09 -4.02 14.60
CA ASP A 62 -16.31 -5.21 14.93
C ASP A 62 -14.80 -5.03 14.68
N SER A 63 -14.36 -3.85 14.23
CA SER A 63 -12.98 -3.60 13.73
C SER A 63 -11.99 -3.02 14.76
N ASP A 64 -12.45 -2.75 15.99
CA ASP A 64 -11.68 -2.10 17.07
C ASP A 64 -11.06 -0.74 16.71
N LEU A 65 -11.54 -0.07 15.66
CA LEU A 65 -11.10 1.28 15.28
C LEU A 65 -11.67 2.33 16.24
N THR A 66 -10.77 3.12 16.84
CA THR A 66 -11.16 4.24 17.69
C THR A 66 -11.44 5.51 16.87
N PHE A 67 -12.26 6.42 17.38
CA PHE A 67 -12.50 7.71 16.71
C PHE A 67 -11.23 8.53 16.47
N ARG A 68 -10.25 8.44 17.39
CA ARG A 68 -8.94 9.08 17.21
C ARG A 68 -8.19 8.51 16.00
N GLU A 69 -8.22 7.20 15.83
CA GLU A 69 -7.60 6.55 14.67
C GLU A 69 -8.36 6.90 13.40
N LEU A 70 -9.69 6.98 13.43
CA LEU A 70 -10.48 7.42 12.28
C LEU A 70 -10.10 8.82 11.83
N ASP A 71 -9.92 9.78 12.75
CA ASP A 71 -9.46 11.13 12.42
C ASP A 71 -8.07 11.11 11.76
N GLN A 72 -7.14 10.32 12.30
CA GLN A 72 -5.80 10.16 11.71
C GLN A 72 -5.85 9.53 10.31
N ILE A 73 -6.74 8.56 10.10
CA ILE A 73 -6.93 7.91 8.79
C ILE A 73 -7.51 8.92 7.80
N LYS A 74 -8.50 9.74 8.21
CA LYS A 74 -9.08 10.80 7.36
C LYS A 74 -8.00 11.77 6.86
N ASP A 75 -7.17 12.28 7.77
CA ASP A 75 -6.08 13.20 7.43
C ASP A 75 -5.08 12.56 6.46
N THR A 76 -4.74 11.29 6.70
CA THR A 76 -3.83 10.52 5.85
C THR A 76 -4.41 10.34 4.45
N PHE A 77 -5.66 9.94 4.34
CA PHE A 77 -6.34 9.77 3.05
C PHE A 77 -6.48 11.08 2.29
N LEU A 78 -6.78 12.17 2.99
CA LEU A 78 -6.88 13.49 2.39
C LEU A 78 -5.55 13.92 1.76
N SER A 79 -4.45 13.80 2.51
CA SER A 79 -3.10 14.10 2.03
C SER A 79 -2.72 13.25 0.82
N MET A 80 -2.98 11.93 0.88
CA MET A 80 -2.71 11.00 -0.22
C MET A 80 -3.49 11.36 -1.48
N LEU A 81 -4.81 11.59 -1.38
CA LEU A 81 -5.65 11.91 -2.53
C LEU A 81 -5.28 13.27 -3.13
N VAL A 82 -5.00 14.28 -2.30
CA VAL A 82 -4.51 15.59 -2.79
C VAL A 82 -3.22 15.39 -3.58
N GLY A 83 -2.27 14.61 -3.07
CA GLY A 83 -1.02 14.30 -3.76
C GLY A 83 -1.24 13.58 -5.10
N MET A 84 -2.15 12.60 -5.15
CA MET A 84 -2.46 11.87 -6.38
C MET A 84 -3.05 12.77 -7.48
N TYR A 85 -3.96 13.67 -7.12
CA TYR A 85 -4.67 14.50 -8.11
C TYR A 85 -3.97 15.82 -8.47
N HIS A 86 -2.97 16.27 -7.70
CA HIS A 86 -2.23 17.51 -7.97
C HIS A 86 -0.82 17.28 -8.53
N VAL A 87 -0.38 16.04 -8.71
CA VAL A 87 0.95 15.74 -9.27
C VAL A 87 0.86 15.25 -10.71
N ARG A 88 0.96 16.21 -11.64
CA ARG A 88 1.71 16.03 -12.89
C ARG A 88 2.61 17.24 -13.06
N VAL A 89 3.92 17.02 -12.92
CA VAL A 89 4.94 18.04 -13.18
C VAL A 89 4.92 18.35 -14.68
N LYS A 90 4.61 19.59 -15.04
CA LYS A 90 4.93 20.12 -16.37
C LYS A 90 6.44 20.36 -16.43
N TYR A 91 7.10 19.76 -17.41
CA TYR A 91 8.51 20.03 -17.66
C TYR A 91 8.68 21.49 -18.10
N PRO A 92 9.68 22.23 -17.57
CA PRO A 92 9.88 23.65 -17.83
C PRO A 92 10.33 24.03 -19.27
N ASP A 93 10.21 23.12 -20.25
CA ASP A 93 10.76 23.33 -21.60
C ASP A 93 9.72 23.74 -22.66
N GLN A 94 8.51 24.15 -22.30
CA GLN A 94 7.49 24.59 -23.27
C GLN A 94 7.11 26.09 -23.18
N GLU A 95 7.78 26.89 -22.36
CA GLU A 95 7.46 28.32 -22.22
C GLU A 95 8.15 29.24 -23.24
N LYS A 96 8.80 28.71 -24.28
CA LYS A 96 9.51 29.53 -25.29
C LYS A 96 9.14 29.23 -26.74
N ALA A 97 7.88 28.97 -27.05
CA ALA A 97 7.44 28.88 -28.44
C ALA A 97 5.97 29.26 -28.63
N SER A 98 5.58 30.46 -28.19
CA SER A 98 4.32 31.07 -28.66
C SER A 98 4.35 32.57 -28.46
N THR A 99 5.21 33.24 -29.22
CA THR A 99 4.97 34.61 -29.70
C THR A 99 5.73 34.71 -31.02
N GLU A 100 5.02 34.61 -32.13
CA GLU A 100 5.21 35.42 -33.34
C GLU A 100 4.16 35.01 -34.38
N ASP A 101 3.55 36.05 -34.95
CA ASP A 101 2.43 36.06 -35.87
C ASP A 101 2.73 35.35 -37.22
N GLY A 102 1.66 35.09 -37.97
CA GLY A 102 1.60 34.16 -39.11
C GLY A 102 2.47 34.46 -40.33
N VAL A 103 2.58 33.48 -41.23
CA VAL A 103 2.30 33.56 -42.68
C VAL A 103 2.16 32.12 -43.24
N ASP A 104 1.15 31.95 -44.10
CA ASP A 104 0.77 30.74 -44.82
C ASP A 104 1.80 30.28 -45.87
N GLN A 105 1.97 28.95 -46.07
CA GLN A 105 1.72 28.24 -47.36
C GLN A 105 2.23 26.77 -47.43
N GLU A 106 1.33 25.92 -47.96
CA GLU A 106 1.46 24.73 -48.83
C GLU A 106 2.04 23.35 -48.35
N ALA A 107 1.12 22.36 -48.37
CA ALA A 107 1.21 20.95 -48.81
C ALA A 107 2.36 20.62 -49.81
N GLU A 108 3.00 19.43 -49.93
CA GLU A 108 2.74 18.00 -49.61
C GLU A 108 4.08 17.21 -49.92
N PRO A 109 4.19 15.86 -49.90
CA PRO A 109 5.24 15.08 -49.22
C PRO A 109 6.41 14.62 -50.13
N ILE A 110 7.53 14.18 -49.54
CA ILE A 110 8.55 13.39 -50.26
C ILE A 110 8.82 12.02 -49.63
N SER A 111 8.49 11.04 -50.46
CA SER A 111 8.65 9.60 -50.40
C SER A 111 10.11 9.14 -50.42
N SER A 112 10.35 7.97 -49.80
CA SER A 112 11.31 6.91 -50.19
C SER A 112 12.79 7.25 -50.45
N THR A 113 13.70 6.58 -49.73
CA THR A 113 14.44 5.40 -50.25
C THR A 113 15.61 5.04 -49.33
N LEU A 114 15.70 3.75 -49.03
CA LEU A 114 16.79 3.06 -48.37
C LEU A 114 18.02 2.99 -49.29
N GLU A 115 19.22 3.26 -48.79
CA GLU A 115 20.42 2.65 -49.38
C GLU A 115 21.57 2.48 -48.39
N THR A 116 22.33 1.42 -48.65
CA THR A 116 23.08 0.56 -47.74
C THR A 116 24.58 0.86 -47.65
N LYS A 117 25.16 0.48 -46.49
CA LYS A 117 26.58 0.24 -46.12
C LYS A 117 27.43 -0.41 -47.26
N PRO A 118 28.78 -0.27 -47.31
CA PRO A 118 29.64 -1.16 -46.51
C PRO A 118 31.08 -0.66 -46.13
N THR A 119 31.60 -1.25 -45.03
CA THR A 119 33.00 -1.73 -44.77
C THR A 119 34.17 -0.72 -44.81
N GLY A 120 35.16 -0.68 -43.90
CA GLY A 120 35.60 -1.54 -42.78
C GLY A 120 37.14 -1.49 -42.67
N VAL A 121 37.68 -1.46 -41.44
CA VAL A 121 39.05 -1.90 -40.98
C VAL A 121 38.99 -1.78 -39.44
N GLU A 122 38.81 -2.86 -38.66
CA GLU A 122 39.80 -3.82 -38.12
C GLU A 122 41.02 -3.13 -37.48
N GLU A 123 41.26 -3.24 -36.16
CA GLU A 123 42.07 -4.30 -35.51
C GLU A 123 41.84 -4.18 -33.97
N THR A 124 41.05 -5.05 -33.33
CA THR A 124 41.32 -6.35 -32.67
C THR A 124 42.10 -6.35 -31.33
N LEU A 125 41.42 -6.96 -30.34
CA LEU A 125 41.90 -7.94 -29.34
C LEU A 125 42.88 -7.41 -28.25
N ASP A 126 42.81 -7.75 -26.96
CA ASP A 126 42.27 -8.88 -26.19
C ASP A 126 42.25 -8.49 -24.68
N SER A 127 41.24 -8.90 -23.89
CA SER A 127 41.26 -10.02 -22.92
C SER A 127 42.09 -9.70 -21.64
N GLU A 128 41.76 -10.05 -20.39
CA GLU A 128 40.83 -11.02 -19.82
C GLU A 128 40.88 -10.97 -18.27
N THR A 129 39.74 -11.24 -17.59
CA THR A 129 39.56 -11.84 -16.23
C THR A 129 40.10 -11.11 -14.97
N SER A 130 39.70 -11.36 -13.71
CA SER A 130 38.87 -12.38 -13.05
C SER A 130 38.57 -11.98 -11.58
N ALA A 131 37.72 -12.79 -10.92
CA ALA A 131 37.50 -13.03 -9.47
C ALA A 131 36.49 -12.10 -8.74
N VAL A 132 35.30 -12.55 -8.28
CA VAL A 132 34.91 -13.59 -7.26
C VAL A 132 35.23 -13.10 -5.83
N THR A 133 34.28 -12.94 -4.89
CA THR A 133 33.64 -13.92 -3.96
C THR A 133 32.33 -13.33 -3.37
N ASP A 134 31.15 -13.96 -3.42
CA ASP A 134 30.50 -14.90 -2.49
C ASP A 134 30.84 -14.78 -0.98
N ASP A 135 29.81 -14.58 -0.15
CA ASP A 135 29.81 -15.01 1.27
C ASP A 135 28.37 -15.07 1.83
N THR A 136 27.83 -16.29 1.90
CA THR A 136 26.72 -16.68 2.78
C THR A 136 27.26 -17.53 3.94
N ALA A 137 26.86 -17.24 5.18
CA ALA A 137 27.04 -18.13 6.31
C ALA A 137 25.85 -18.12 7.29
N THR A 138 25.61 -19.30 7.84
CA THR A 138 24.51 -19.76 8.70
C THR A 138 25.05 -20.08 10.12
N ILE A 139 24.14 -20.18 11.11
CA ILE A 139 24.19 -20.76 12.50
C ILE A 139 24.97 -20.04 13.63
N ASP A 140 24.29 -19.76 14.76
CA ASP A 140 24.38 -20.58 16.00
C ASP A 140 23.35 -20.13 17.08
N SER A 141 22.85 -21.11 17.83
CA SER A 141 21.97 -20.98 19.00
C SER A 141 22.83 -20.88 20.26
N ALA A 142 22.62 -19.91 21.15
CA ALA A 142 23.08 -20.04 22.54
C ALA A 142 22.34 -19.12 23.51
N GLU A 143 21.56 -19.77 24.36
CA GLU A 143 21.06 -19.33 25.66
C GLU A 143 22.20 -18.71 26.51
N ARG A 144 22.01 -17.50 27.05
CA ARG A 144 22.84 -16.98 28.17
C ARG A 144 21.97 -16.38 29.26
N ARG A 145 21.46 -17.31 30.07
CA ARG A 145 20.93 -17.11 31.40
C ARG A 145 22.10 -16.83 32.35
N THR A 146 22.30 -15.57 32.75
CA THR A 146 23.22 -15.21 33.83
C THR A 146 22.45 -15.06 35.14
N LEU A 147 22.88 -15.81 36.15
CA LEU A 147 22.33 -15.85 37.50
C LEU A 147 22.81 -14.67 38.37
N ASP A 148 21.98 -14.40 39.37
CA ASP A 148 21.84 -13.32 40.36
C ASP A 148 22.89 -13.34 41.51
N PRO A 149 23.23 -12.20 42.15
CA PRO A 149 23.93 -12.17 43.44
C PRO A 149 23.13 -11.56 44.61
N THR A 150 21.80 -11.63 44.63
CA THR A 150 20.99 -11.18 45.78
C THR A 150 20.29 -12.35 46.46
N GLY A 151 21.01 -12.96 47.40
CA GLY A 151 20.56 -14.09 48.21
C GLY A 151 19.25 -13.83 48.96
N VAL A 152 18.17 -14.40 48.43
CA VAL A 152 16.93 -14.70 49.16
C VAL A 152 16.57 -16.17 48.92
N VAL A 153 16.27 -16.84 50.02
CA VAL A 153 15.99 -18.27 50.14
C VAL A 153 14.47 -18.50 50.09
N ALA A 154 14.07 -19.69 49.61
CA ALA A 154 12.75 -20.35 49.70
C ALA A 154 11.69 -19.94 48.65
N ASP A 155 10.88 -20.82 48.06
CA ASP A 155 10.40 -22.14 48.52
C ASP A 155 10.07 -23.05 47.30
N GLN A 156 9.94 -24.36 47.54
CA GLN A 156 9.96 -25.45 46.54
C GLN A 156 8.75 -25.53 45.57
N PRO A 157 8.91 -26.19 44.40
CA PRO A 157 7.81 -26.48 43.47
C PRO A 157 6.95 -27.66 43.94
N VAL A 158 5.64 -27.48 43.93
CA VAL A 158 4.65 -28.55 44.20
C VAL A 158 4.37 -29.31 42.90
N GLU A 159 4.87 -30.53 42.80
CA GLU A 159 4.57 -31.50 41.72
C GLU A 159 3.21 -32.19 41.95
N PRO A 160 2.58 -32.75 40.90
CA PRO A 160 1.14 -32.96 40.81
C PRO A 160 0.67 -34.30 41.40
N SER A 161 -0.49 -34.29 42.08
CA SER A 161 -1.17 -35.51 42.49
C SER A 161 -1.99 -36.11 41.35
N SER A 162 -1.59 -37.31 40.93
CA SER A 162 -2.40 -38.24 40.14
C SER A 162 -3.12 -39.21 41.09
N THR A 163 -4.44 -39.34 40.99
CA THR A 163 -5.19 -40.58 41.31
C THR A 163 -6.53 -40.53 40.56
N SER A 164 -6.72 -41.47 39.62
CA SER A 164 -7.63 -42.63 39.74
C SER A 164 -9.08 -42.30 39.33
N SER A 165 -9.46 -42.63 38.09
CA SER A 165 -10.12 -43.90 37.72
C SER A 165 -11.60 -43.93 38.11
N GLY A 166 -12.48 -43.96 37.10
CA GLY A 166 -13.93 -44.00 37.27
C GLY A 166 -14.67 -44.00 35.94
N ASP A 167 -14.31 -44.94 35.06
CA ASP A 167 -15.17 -45.43 33.98
C ASP A 167 -16.30 -46.27 34.58
N LEU A 168 -17.55 -46.05 34.18
CA LEU A 168 -18.63 -47.06 34.07
C LEU A 168 -19.94 -46.43 33.52
N PRO A 169 -20.64 -47.08 32.58
CA PRO A 169 -21.82 -46.54 31.90
C PRO A 169 -23.16 -47.04 32.46
N ARG A 170 -24.25 -46.34 32.09
CA ARG A 170 -25.57 -46.91 31.79
C ARG A 170 -26.25 -46.13 30.68
#